data_AF-A0A924AX59-F1
#
_entry.id   AF-A0A924AX59-F1
#
_cell.length_a   1.000
_cell.length_b   1.000
_cell.length_c   1.000
_cell.angle_alpha   90.00
_cell.angle_beta   90.00
_cell.angle_gamma   90.00
#
_symmetry.space_group_name_H-M   'P 1'
#
loop_
_entity.id
_entity.type
_entity.pdbx_description
1 polymer ?
#
loop_
_entity_poly.entity_id
_entity_poly.type
_entity_poly.pdbx_seq_one_letter_code
_entity_poly.pdbx_strand_id
1 'polypeptide(L)'
;MNSNYDANLVYQFLINTPESALRKMLLDKSFTEVHFNLLVKVFRNSDEAKFCDHFYNTTFPKAKYNGNEIALKEFFWNDCIKALNSHGLLSPAQKVAA
;
A
#
# COMPACT_ATOMS: atom_id res chain seq x y z
N MET A 1 10.81 -0.98 13.15
CA MET A 1 9.64 -1.88 13.00
C MET A 1 9.99 -2.88 11.91
N ASN A 2 10.19 -4.15 12.27
CA ASN A 2 10.57 -5.20 11.33
C ASN A 2 9.30 -5.80 10.73
N SER A 3 8.67 -5.03 9.84
CA SER A 3 7.45 -5.45 9.15
C SER A 3 7.82 -6.55 8.15
N ASN A 4 7.70 -7.78 8.63
CA ASN A 4 7.78 -9.05 7.91
C ASN A 4 6.62 -9.16 6.91
N TYR A 5 6.49 -8.20 6.00
CA TYR A 5 5.49 -8.22 4.94
C TYR A 5 6.24 -8.19 3.63
N ASP A 6 5.89 -9.09 2.70
CA ASP A 6 6.46 -9.10 1.35
C ASP A 6 5.90 -7.92 0.53
N ALA A 7 6.45 -6.73 0.74
CA ALA A 7 6.10 -5.52 0.00
C ALA A 7 6.30 -5.72 -1.51
N ASN A 8 7.21 -6.62 -1.90
CA ASN A 8 7.40 -7.09 -3.26
C ASN A 8 6.15 -7.78 -3.82
N LEU A 9 5.60 -8.76 -3.11
CA LEU A 9 4.37 -9.46 -3.51
C LEU A 9 3.17 -8.51 -3.56
N VAL A 10 3.09 -7.57 -2.62
CA VAL A 10 2.08 -6.51 -2.63
C VAL A 10 2.22 -5.66 -3.89
N TYR A 11 3.42 -5.20 -4.21
CA TYR A 11 3.68 -4.42 -5.42
C TYR A 11 3.27 -5.19 -6.68
N GLN A 12 3.72 -6.44 -6.82
CA GLN A 12 3.36 -7.30 -7.94
C GLN A 12 1.85 -7.48 -8.05
N PHE A 13 1.15 -7.70 -6.94
CA PHE A 13 -0.31 -7.77 -6.93
C PHE A 13 -0.95 -6.45 -7.40
N LEU A 14 -0.50 -5.31 -6.89
CA LEU A 14 -1.05 -3.99 -7.23
C LEU A 14 -0.85 -3.62 -8.70
N ILE A 15 0.31 -3.94 -9.30
CA ILE A 15 0.56 -3.60 -10.71
C ILE A 15 -0.15 -4.56 -11.67
N ASN A 16 -0.32 -5.82 -11.30
CA ASN A 16 -0.90 -6.86 -12.17
C ASN A 16 -2.43 -6.95 -12.02
N THR A 17 -3.01 -6.36 -10.96
CA THR A 17 -4.46 -6.37 -10.75
C THR A 17 -5.10 -5.10 -11.32
N PRO A 18 -6.18 -5.20 -12.09
CA PRO A 18 -6.89 -4.04 -12.62
C PRO A 18 -7.36 -3.09 -11.50
N GLU A 19 -7.19 -1.77 -11.69
CA GLU A 19 -7.62 -0.76 -10.71
C GLU A 19 -9.09 -0.90 -10.30
N SER A 20 -9.99 -1.27 -11.22
CA SER A 20 -11.41 -1.46 -10.90
C SER A 20 -11.63 -2.61 -9.91
N ALA A 21 -10.83 -3.67 -10.00
CA ALA A 21 -10.87 -4.80 -9.08
C ALA A 21 -10.23 -4.41 -7.73
N LEU A 22 -9.06 -3.78 -7.75
CA LEU A 22 -8.41 -3.27 -6.54
C LEU A 22 -9.30 -2.29 -5.78
N ARG A 23 -9.98 -1.41 -6.50
CA ARG A 23 -10.90 -0.43 -5.92
C ARG A 23 -12.08 -1.12 -5.23
N LYS A 24 -12.70 -2.12 -5.86
CA LYS A 24 -13.78 -2.90 -5.22
C LYS A 24 -13.29 -3.73 -4.03
N MET A 25 -12.04 -4.18 -4.08
CA MET A 25 -11.46 -5.01 -3.05
C MET A 25 -11.04 -4.20 -1.82
N LEU A 26 -10.27 -3.13 -2.02
CA LEU A 26 -9.64 -2.37 -0.95
C LEU A 26 -10.52 -1.25 -0.39
N LEU A 27 -11.52 -0.75 -1.13
CA LEU A 27 -12.40 0.29 -0.59
C LEU A 27 -13.26 -0.28 0.53
N ASP A 28 -13.18 0.35 1.68
CA ASP A 28 -14.00 0.05 2.85
C ASP A 28 -14.29 1.35 3.64
N LYS A 29 -14.99 1.25 4.77
CA LYS A 29 -15.25 2.40 5.66
C LYS A 29 -13.97 3.05 6.15
N SER A 30 -12.91 2.27 6.37
CA SER A 30 -11.61 2.77 6.84
C SER A 30 -10.63 3.10 5.72
N PHE A 31 -10.83 2.55 4.51
CA PHE A 31 -9.96 2.80 3.37
C PHE A 31 -10.76 3.44 2.24
N THR A 32 -10.75 4.77 2.21
CA THR A 32 -11.61 5.57 1.33
C THR A 32 -11.02 5.76 -0.07
N GLU A 33 -11.77 6.39 -0.98
CA GLU A 33 -11.26 6.76 -2.31
C GLU A 33 -9.97 7.59 -2.27
N VAL A 34 -9.81 8.43 -1.26
CA VAL A 34 -8.58 9.23 -1.10
C VAL A 34 -7.38 8.33 -0.81
N HIS A 35 -7.56 7.28 -0.01
CA HIS A 35 -6.52 6.28 0.23
C HIS A 35 -6.18 5.51 -1.04
N PHE A 36 -7.20 5.05 -1.75
CA PHE A 36 -7.01 4.31 -2.98
C PHE A 36 -6.25 5.14 -4.03
N ASN A 37 -6.66 6.39 -4.25
CA ASN A 37 -5.99 7.29 -5.20
C ASN A 37 -4.54 7.56 -4.80
N LEU A 38 -4.27 7.70 -3.50
CA LEU A 38 -2.91 7.88 -2.99
C LEU A 38 -2.06 6.61 -3.22
N LEU A 39 -2.61 5.42 -2.94
CA LEU A 39 -1.94 4.14 -3.18
C LEU A 39 -1.59 3.96 -4.66
N VAL A 40 -2.53 4.25 -5.56
CA VAL A 40 -2.31 4.23 -7.02
C VAL A 40 -1.17 5.14 -7.44
N LYS A 41 -1.11 6.36 -6.89
CA LYS A 41 0.03 7.25 -7.16
C LYS A 41 1.34 6.67 -6.66
N VAL A 42 1.35 6.02 -5.49
CA VAL A 42 2.57 5.46 -4.92
C VAL A 42 3.13 4.37 -5.83
N PHE A 43 2.36 3.32 -6.14
CA PHE A 43 2.88 2.19 -6.92
C PHE A 43 3.05 2.50 -8.41
N ARG A 44 2.34 3.48 -8.98
CA ARG A 44 2.56 3.89 -10.38
C ARG A 44 3.73 4.85 -10.59
N ASN A 45 4.10 5.63 -9.56
CA ASN A 45 5.26 6.53 -9.63
C ASN A 45 6.51 5.91 -8.99
N SER A 46 6.46 4.62 -8.65
CA SER A 46 7.56 3.89 -8.02
C SER A 46 7.79 2.57 -8.74
N ASP A 47 9.05 2.25 -8.98
CA ASP A 47 9.47 0.89 -9.31
C ASP A 47 9.41 0.02 -8.04
N GLU A 48 9.41 -1.30 -8.18
CA GLU A 48 9.30 -2.25 -7.08
C GLU A 48 10.23 -1.93 -5.89
N ALA A 49 11.51 -1.70 -6.16
CA ALA A 49 12.50 -1.37 -5.11
C ALA A 49 12.14 -0.08 -4.34
N LYS A 50 11.66 0.95 -5.05
CA LYS A 50 11.24 2.22 -4.44
C LYS A 50 9.93 2.05 -3.69
N PHE A 51 9.00 1.26 -4.21
CA PHE A 51 7.76 0.95 -3.50
C PHE A 51 8.04 0.24 -2.18
N CYS A 52 8.92 -0.76 -2.18
CA CYS A 52 9.36 -1.44 -0.97
C CYS A 52 9.98 -0.45 0.02
N ASP A 53 10.88 0.43 -0.43
CA ASP A 53 11.45 1.48 0.42
C ASP A 53 10.37 2.39 1.04
N HIS A 54 9.43 2.87 0.21
CA HIS A 54 8.30 3.68 0.65
C HIS A 54 7.40 2.95 1.66
N PHE A 55 7.13 1.67 1.42
CA PHE A 55 6.32 0.83 2.28
C PHE A 55 6.97 0.61 3.65
N TYR A 56 8.27 0.28 3.69
CA TYR A 56 8.97 -0.02 4.95
C TYR A 56 9.34 1.24 5.75
N ASN A 57 9.72 2.32 5.07
CA ASN A 57 10.09 3.58 5.70
C ASN A 57 8.91 4.54 5.88
N THR A 58 7.71 4.14 5.46
CA THR A 58 6.50 4.97 5.48
C THR A 58 6.70 6.31 4.75
N THR A 59 7.50 6.31 3.69
CA THR A 59 7.78 7.49 2.87
C THR A 59 6.89 7.50 1.62
N PHE A 60 6.98 8.55 0.81
CA PHE A 60 6.13 8.71 -0.38
C PHE A 60 6.99 9.15 -1.56
N PRO A 61 6.64 8.74 -2.80
CA PRO A 61 7.37 9.18 -3.97
C PRO A 61 7.20 10.67 -4.20
N LYS A 62 8.13 11.26 -4.92
CA LYS A 62 8.09 12.68 -5.30
C LYS A 62 7.05 12.89 -6.39
N ALA A 63 5.79 13.08 -5.98
CA ALA A 63 4.64 13.31 -6.85
C ALA A 63 3.81 14.51 -6.39
N LYS A 64 2.89 14.98 -7.25
CA LYS A 64 1.95 16.04 -6.90
C LYS A 64 0.76 15.46 -6.11
N TYR A 65 0.68 15.84 -4.84
CA TYR A 65 -0.42 15.48 -3.94
C TYR A 65 -1.38 16.66 -3.78
N ASN A 66 -2.67 16.37 -3.68
CA ASN A 66 -3.70 17.34 -3.34
C ASN A 66 -3.82 17.51 -1.81
N GLY A 67 -4.60 18.49 -1.35
CA GLY A 67 -4.75 18.77 0.08
C GLY A 67 -5.26 17.60 0.91
N ASN A 68 -6.20 16.81 0.37
CA ASN A 68 -6.78 15.65 1.04
C ASN A 68 -5.75 14.52 1.20
N GLU A 69 -4.93 14.28 0.17
CA GLU A 69 -3.85 13.30 0.21
C GLU A 69 -2.76 13.71 1.21
N ILE A 70 -2.42 15.01 1.26
CA ILE A 70 -1.41 15.53 2.19
C ILE A 70 -1.86 15.31 3.64
N ALA A 71 -3.11 15.65 3.98
CA ALA A 71 -3.66 15.40 5.30
C ALA A 71 -3.72 13.90 5.64
N LEU A 72 -3.89 13.04 4.64
CA LEU A 72 -3.98 11.60 4.83
C LEU A 72 -2.62 10.93 5.08
N LYS A 73 -1.50 11.52 4.62
CA LYS A 73 -0.17 10.88 4.68
C LYS A 73 0.24 10.40 6.07
N GLU A 74 -0.18 11.10 7.12
CA GLU A 74 0.16 10.76 8.51
C GLU A 74 -0.40 9.39 8.93
N PHE A 75 -1.57 9.01 8.41
CA PHE A 75 -2.26 7.76 8.77
C PHE A 75 -2.31 6.74 7.63
N PHE A 76 -2.04 7.18 6.39
CA PHE A 76 -2.18 6.39 5.17
C PHE A 76 -1.52 5.01 5.27
N TRP A 77 -0.24 4.93 5.64
CA TRP A 77 0.49 3.66 5.66
C TRP A 77 -0.09 2.69 6.68
N ASN A 78 -0.54 3.20 7.84
CA ASN A 78 -1.18 2.38 8.86
C ASN A 78 -2.50 1.78 8.34
N ASP A 79 -3.33 2.62 7.72
CA ASP A 79 -4.64 2.17 7.20
C ASP A 79 -4.49 1.31 5.94
N CYS A 80 -3.48 1.55 5.12
CA CYS A 80 -3.11 0.71 3.99
C CYS A 80 -2.65 -0.68 4.45
N ILE A 81 -1.77 -0.76 5.45
CA ILE A 81 -1.33 -2.05 6.01
C ILE A 81 -2.53 -2.81 6.60
N LYS A 82 -3.42 -2.15 7.33
CA LYS A 82 -4.64 -2.78 7.85
C LYS A 82 -5.54 -3.31 6.74
N ALA A 83 -5.78 -2.52 5.69
CA ALA A 83 -6.59 -2.95 4.56
C ALA A 83 -5.97 -4.18 3.88
N LEU A 84 -4.68 -4.10 3.52
CA LEU A 84 -3.96 -5.21 2.89
C LEU A 84 -3.94 -6.47 3.79
N ASN A 85 -3.79 -6.32 5.11
CA ASN A 85 -3.85 -7.42 6.06
C ASN A 85 -5.26 -8.05 6.11
N SER A 86 -6.31 -7.22 6.17
CA SER A 86 -7.71 -7.68 6.21
C SER A 86 -8.11 -8.50 4.98
N HIS A 87 -7.45 -8.27 3.84
CA HIS A 87 -7.69 -9.03 2.61
C HIS A 87 -6.73 -10.23 2.44
N GLY A 88 -5.88 -10.51 3.43
CA GLY A 88 -4.89 -11.60 3.36
C GLY A 88 -3.78 -11.35 2.33
N LEU A 89 -3.62 -10.12 1.84
CA LEU A 89 -2.56 -9.74 0.90
C LEU A 89 -1.22 -9.58 1.61
N LEU A 90 -1.25 -9.28 2.91
CA LEU A 90 -0.08 -9.34 3.77
C LEU A 90 -0.01 -10.73 4.39
N SER A 91 0.84 -11.59 3.84
CA SER A 91 1.30 -12.74 4.61
C SER A 91 2.26 -12.21 5.68
N PRO A 92 2.09 -12.55 6.98
CA PRO A 92 3.22 -12.46 7.88
C PRO A 92 4.30 -13.34 7.25
N ALA A 93 5.47 -12.77 6.91
CA ALA A 93 6.57 -13.54 6.36
C ALA A 93 6.73 -14.73 7.30
N GLN A 94 6.36 -15.92 6.79
CA GLN A 94 6.35 -17.10 7.62
C GLN A 94 7.73 -17.15 8.24
N LYS A 95 7.81 -17.08 9.58
CA LYS A 95 9.00 -17.57 10.26
C LYS A 95 9.24 -18.93 9.63
N VAL A 96 10.33 -19.06 8.89
CA VAL A 96 10.84 -20.36 8.48
C VAL A 96 10.91 -21.14 9.80
N ALA A 97 9.97 -22.06 9.98
CA ALA A 97 10.02 -22.98 11.09
C ALA A 97 11.24 -23.85 10.80
N ALA A 98 12.33 -23.56 11.50
CA ALA A 98 13.44 -24.48 11.68
C ALA A 98 13.09 -25.42 12.84
#